data_AF-A0A962FV70-F1
#
_entry.id   AF-A0A962FV70-F1
#
_cell.length_a   1.000
_cell.length_b   1.000
_cell.length_c   1.000
_cell.angle_alpha   90.00
_cell.angle_beta   90.00
_cell.angle_gamma   90.00
#
_symmetry.space_group_name_H-M   'P 1'
#
loop_
_entity.id
_entity.type
_entity.pdbx_description
1 polymer ?
#
loop_
_entity_poly.entity_id
_entity_poly.type
_entity_poly.pdbx_seq_one_letter_code
_entity_poly.pdbx_strand_id
1 'polypeptide(L)'
;MAQYYKVDNRLLNEEEYNEHCVGLWAVCLFFATAIYCGYQLHGVIPHEWMKEARFAALIIPSVIAGAIAARFAGFVRGAFYVVLAVGVIYCVGMWVWSIM
;
A
#
# COMPACT_ATOMS: atom_id res chain seq x y z
N MET A 1 17.08 26.53 -9.40
CA MET A 1 17.81 25.43 -10.09
C MET A 1 16.84 24.25 -10.14
N ALA A 2 16.50 23.74 -11.32
CA ALA A 2 15.62 22.58 -11.42
C ALA A 2 16.34 21.35 -10.83
N GLN A 3 15.71 20.69 -9.87
CA GLN A 3 16.29 19.57 -9.14
C GLN A 3 15.87 18.27 -9.85
N TYR A 4 16.82 17.63 -10.52
CA TYR A 4 16.60 16.39 -11.26
C TYR A 4 16.99 15.18 -10.40
N TYR A 5 16.11 14.17 -10.36
CA TYR A 5 16.34 12.93 -9.62
C TYR A 5 16.72 11.82 -10.60
N LYS A 6 17.88 11.19 -10.41
CA LYS A 6 18.30 10.04 -11.22
C LYS A 6 17.62 8.77 -10.69
N VAL A 7 16.77 8.16 -11.50
CA VAL A 7 16.23 6.82 -11.25
C VAL A 7 16.66 5.93 -12.41
N ASP A 8 17.46 4.91 -12.10
CA ASP A 8 18.04 4.00 -13.07
C ASP A 8 18.87 4.75 -14.14
N ASN A 9 18.51 4.62 -15.42
CA ASN A 9 19.15 5.32 -16.55
C ASN A 9 18.46 6.62 -16.97
N ARG A 10 17.47 7.11 -16.22
CA ARG A 10 16.70 8.32 -16.56
C ARG A 10 16.85 9.41 -15.50
N LEU A 11 16.92 10.66 -15.95
CA LEU A 11 16.81 11.85 -15.12
C LEU A 11 15.34 12.27 -15.12
N LEU A 12 14.67 12.12 -13.98
CA LEU A 12 13.27 12.49 -13.81
C LEU A 12 13.20 13.90 -13.23
N ASN A 13 12.24 14.67 -13.72
CA ASN A 13 11.86 15.92 -13.06
C ASN A 13 11.12 15.60 -11.74
N GLU A 14 10.96 16.58 -10.86
CA GLU A 14 10.36 16.38 -9.53
C GLU A 14 8.93 15.79 -9.59
N GLU A 15 8.15 16.22 -10.57
CA GLU A 15 6.79 15.72 -10.81
C GLU A 15 6.79 14.26 -11.29
N GLU A 16 7.63 13.91 -12.26
CA GLU A 16 7.77 12.54 -12.77
C GLU A 16 8.33 11.58 -11.70
N TYR A 17 9.21 12.08 -10.82
CA TYR A 17 9.70 11.33 -9.67
C TYR A 17 8.59 11.04 -8.66
N ASN A 18 7.72 12.01 -8.40
CA ASN A 18 6.57 11.82 -7.52
C ASN A 18 5.57 10.82 -8.09
N GLU A 19 5.27 10.89 -9.39
CA GLU A 19 4.43 9.90 -10.08
C GLU A 19 5.03 8.49 -10.01
N HIS A 20 6.34 8.36 -10.26
CA HIS A 20 7.04 7.07 -10.13
C HIS A 20 6.92 6.50 -8.72
N CYS A 21 7.11 7.35 -7.70
CA CYS A 21 6.94 7.00 -6.31
C CYS A 21 5.51 6.55 -5.98
N VAL A 22 4.50 7.30 -6.44
CA VAL A 22 3.07 6.94 -6.23
C VAL A 22 2.75 5.63 -6.93
N GLY A 23 3.29 5.38 -8.12
CA GLY A 23 3.17 4.12 -8.84
C GLY A 23 3.72 2.94 -8.05
N LEU A 24 4.88 3.07 -7.41
CA LEU A 24 5.44 2.04 -6.54
C LEU A 24 4.50 1.74 -5.35
N TRP A 25 3.98 2.79 -4.70
CA TRP A 25 3.01 2.64 -3.61
C TRP A 25 1.73 1.94 -4.07
N ALA A 26 1.24 2.23 -5.28
CA ALA A 26 0.08 1.58 -5.86
C ALA A 26 0.30 0.08 -6.08
N VAL A 27 1.48 -0.31 -6.57
CA VAL A 27 1.84 -1.73 -6.74
C VAL A 27 1.93 -2.43 -5.38
N CYS A 28 2.59 -1.82 -4.39
CA CYS A 28 2.67 -2.39 -3.05
C CYS A 28 1.27 -2.57 -2.42
N LEU A 29 0.40 -1.56 -2.52
CA LEU A 29 -0.96 -1.61 -1.99
C LEU A 29 -1.84 -2.61 -2.73
N PHE A 30 -1.67 -2.73 -4.05
CA PHE A 30 -2.35 -3.75 -4.86
C PHE A 30 -2.07 -5.15 -4.29
N PHE A 31 -0.80 -5.52 -4.15
CA PHE A 31 -0.43 -6.85 -3.66
C PHE A 31 -0.83 -7.06 -2.21
N ALA A 32 -0.57 -6.07 -1.33
CA ALA A 32 -0.92 -6.18 0.09
C ALA A 32 -2.44 -6.41 0.27
N THR A 33 -3.26 -5.63 -0.43
CA THR A 33 -4.72 -5.73 -0.32
C THR A 33 -5.25 -6.99 -1.00
N ALA A 34 -4.72 -7.37 -2.16
CA ALA A 34 -5.14 -8.59 -2.84
C ALA A 34 -4.84 -9.84 -2.02
N ILE A 35 -3.65 -9.94 -1.43
CA ILE A 35 -3.27 -11.05 -0.56
C ILE A 35 -4.15 -11.08 0.69
N TYR A 36 -4.36 -9.92 1.33
CA TYR A 36 -5.20 -9.82 2.53
C TYR A 36 -6.66 -10.21 2.23
N CYS A 37 -7.22 -9.72 1.12
CA CYS A 37 -8.58 -10.06 0.69
C CYS A 37 -8.71 -11.57 0.40
N GLY A 38 -7.74 -12.14 -0.31
CA GLY A 38 -7.71 -13.58 -0.60
C GLY A 38 -7.61 -14.43 0.66
N TYR A 39 -6.81 -14.00 1.64
CA TYR A 39 -6.71 -14.66 2.95
C TYR A 39 -8.06 -14.64 3.69
N GLN A 40 -8.74 -13.49 3.72
CA GLN A 40 -10.05 -13.39 4.39
C GLN A 40 -11.12 -14.24 3.68
N LEU A 41 -11.14 -14.23 2.34
CA LEU A 41 -12.08 -15.03 1.55
C LEU A 41 -11.84 -16.53 1.69
N HIS A 42 -10.60 -16.97 1.90
CA HIS A 42 -10.29 -18.38 2.15
C HIS A 42 -11.03 -18.93 3.38
N GLY A 43 -11.25 -18.11 4.41
CA GLY A 43 -12.00 -18.50 5.60
C GLY A 43 -13.52 -18.56 5.41
N VAL A 44 -14.04 -17.87 4.39
CA VAL A 44 -15.49 -17.76 4.11
C VAL A 44 -15.95 -18.77 3.06
N ILE A 45 -15.08 -19.11 2.10
CA ILE A 45 -15.45 -20.01 1.00
C ILE A 45 -15.53 -21.46 1.48
N PRO A 46 -16.68 -22.14 1.29
CA PRO A 46 -16.85 -23.53 1.68
C PRO A 46 -15.83 -24.45 1.00
N HIS A 47 -15.31 -25.42 1.76
CA HIS A 47 -14.30 -26.35 1.23
C HIS A 47 -14.86 -27.37 0.24
N GLU A 48 -16.18 -27.54 0.25
CA GLU A 48 -16.96 -28.50 -0.54
C GLU A 48 -17.10 -28.11 -2.02
N TRP A 49 -16.81 -26.84 -2.35
CA TRP A 49 -16.88 -26.35 -3.72
C TRP A 49 -15.80 -26.97 -4.61
N MET A 50 -16.11 -27.09 -5.91
CA MET A 50 -15.13 -27.49 -6.93
C MET A 50 -13.90 -26.58 -6.89
N LYS A 51 -12.71 -27.18 -6.98
CA LYS A 51 -11.41 -26.49 -6.85
C LYS A 51 -11.31 -25.25 -7.75
N GLU A 52 -11.75 -25.38 -9.00
CA GLU A 52 -11.74 -24.30 -9.99
C GLU A 52 -12.67 -23.14 -9.59
N ALA A 53 -13.86 -23.45 -9.08
CA ALA A 53 -14.81 -22.45 -8.61
C ALA A 53 -14.30 -21.70 -7.38
N ARG A 54 -13.64 -22.40 -6.45
CA ARG A 54 -12.99 -21.79 -5.28
C ARG A 54 -11.86 -20.85 -5.68
N PHE A 55 -11.04 -21.26 -6.65
CA PHE A 55 -9.96 -20.44 -7.16
C PHE A 55 -10.47 -19.16 -7.81
N ALA A 56 -11.46 -19.26 -8.71
CA ALA A 56 -12.06 -18.09 -9.34
C ALA A 56 -12.73 -17.15 -8.32
N ALA A 57 -13.47 -17.72 -7.37
CA ALA A 57 -14.13 -16.97 -6.30
C ALA A 57 -13.15 -16.29 -5.32
N LEU A 58 -11.91 -16.75 -5.24
CA LEU A 58 -10.87 -16.13 -4.42
C LEU A 58 -10.09 -15.07 -5.23
N ILE A 59 -9.61 -15.42 -6.42
CA ILE A 59 -8.74 -14.56 -7.22
C ILE A 59 -9.46 -13.32 -7.74
N ILE A 60 -10.63 -13.49 -8.36
CA ILE A 60 -11.34 -12.38 -9.01
C ILE A 60 -11.62 -11.23 -8.02
N PRO A 61 -12.29 -11.45 -6.88
CA PRO A 61 -12.52 -10.36 -5.93
C PRO A 61 -11.24 -9.83 -5.30
N SER A 62 -10.22 -10.66 -5.07
CA SER A 62 -8.94 -10.21 -4.52
C SER A 62 -8.21 -9.25 -5.45
N VAL A 63 -8.19 -9.55 -6.76
CA VAL A 63 -7.60 -8.68 -7.78
C VAL A 63 -8.38 -7.37 -7.89
N ILE A 64 -9.71 -7.42 -7.87
CA ILE A 64 -10.56 -6.23 -7.90
C ILE A 64 -10.31 -5.35 -6.67
N ALA A 65 -10.27 -5.95 -5.47
CA ALA A 65 -9.99 -5.22 -4.24
C ALA A 65 -8.60 -4.57 -4.26
N GLY A 66 -7.58 -5.29 -4.75
CA GLY A 66 -6.24 -4.76 -4.97
C GLY A 66 -6.24 -3.57 -5.93
N ALA A 67 -6.93 -3.67 -7.06
CA ALA A 67 -7.00 -2.60 -8.06
C ALA A 67 -7.68 -1.34 -7.52
N ILE A 68 -8.75 -1.50 -6.74
CA ILE A 68 -9.44 -0.40 -6.07
C ILE A 68 -8.49 0.27 -5.07
N ALA A 69 -7.81 -0.50 -4.22
CA ALA A 69 -6.89 0.04 -3.23
C ALA A 69 -5.69 0.77 -3.86
N ALA A 70 -5.15 0.25 -4.97
CA ALA A 70 -4.07 0.88 -5.71
C ALA A 70 -4.43 2.29 -6.20
N ARG A 71 -5.71 2.55 -6.52
CA ARG A 71 -6.18 3.88 -6.93
C ARG A 71 -6.08 4.93 -5.81
N PHE A 72 -6.08 4.49 -4.55
CA PHE A 72 -5.94 5.38 -3.38
C PHE A 72 -4.48 5.52 -2.91
N ALA A 73 -3.50 5.02 -3.67
CA ALA A 73 -2.10 5.02 -3.25
C ALA A 73 -1.54 6.40 -2.90
N GLY A 74 -1.92 7.46 -3.63
CA GLY A 74 -1.53 8.82 -3.29
C GLY A 74 -2.01 9.26 -1.91
N PHE A 75 -3.27 8.95 -1.58
CA PHE A 75 -3.86 9.26 -0.27
C PHE A 75 -3.21 8.44 0.84
N VAL A 76 -3.02 7.13 0.62
CA VAL A 76 -2.40 6.22 1.60
C VAL A 76 -0.94 6.61 1.88
N ARG A 77 -0.18 6.98 0.85
CA ARG A 77 1.18 7.51 1.01
C ARG A 77 1.19 8.75 1.91
N GLY A 78 0.28 9.70 1.66
CA GLY A 78 0.15 10.91 2.48
C GLY A 78 -0.18 10.58 3.94
N ALA A 79 -1.20 9.74 4.16
CA ALA A 79 -1.61 9.31 5.49
C ALA A 79 -0.48 8.58 6.23
N PHE A 80 0.28 7.72 5.54
CA PHE A 80 1.41 6.99 6.12
C PHE A 80 2.48 7.94 6.68
N TYR A 81 2.85 8.99 5.94
CA TYR A 81 3.81 9.98 6.43
C TYR A 81 3.28 10.80 7.60
N VAL A 82 1.99 11.14 7.60
CA VAL A 82 1.36 11.83 8.74
C VAL A 82 1.38 10.94 9.99
N VAL A 83 1.02 9.67 9.86
CA VAL A 83 1.06 8.71 10.97
C VAL A 83 2.48 8.53 11.50
N LEU A 84 3.48 8.42 10.62
CA LEU A 84 4.88 8.38 11.02
C LEU A 84 5.29 9.64 11.80
N ALA A 85 4.94 10.82 11.31
CA ALA A 85 5.28 12.08 11.97
C ALA A 85 4.64 12.18 13.36
N VAL A 86 3.34 11.88 13.46
CA VAL A 86 2.62 11.87 14.75
C VAL A 86 3.21 10.81 15.70
N GLY A 87 3.54 9.63 15.18
CA GLY A 87 4.17 8.55 15.95
C GLY A 87 5.52 8.98 16.53
N VAL A 88 6.36 9.67 15.75
CA VAL A 88 7.64 10.21 16.25
C VAL A 88 7.40 11.24 17.35
N ILE A 89 6.47 12.19 17.15
CA ILE A 89 6.14 13.21 18.16
C ILE A 89 5.66 12.53 19.45
N TYR A 90 4.80 11.52 19.35
CA TYR A 90 4.31 10.76 20.49
C TYR A 90 5.43 10.04 21.23
N CYS A 91 6.33 9.35 20.51
CA CYS A 91 7.49 8.68 21.11
C CYS A 91 8.39 9.66 21.87
N VAL A 92 8.66 10.83 21.30
CA VAL A 92 9.47 11.88 21.96
C VAL A 92 8.74 12.40 23.21
N GLY A 93 7.43 12.67 23.11
CA GLY A 93 6.62 13.10 24.24
C GLY A 93 6.62 12.09 25.39
N MET A 94 6.46 10.80 25.06
CA MET A 94 6.54 9.70 26.03
C MET A 94 7.92 9.60 26.68
N TRP A 95 8.99 9.79 25.91
CA TRP A 95 10.35 9.75 26.44
C TRP A 95 10.62 10.92 27.40
N VAL A 96 10.19 12.13 27.05
CA VAL A 96 10.28 13.30 27.95
C VAL A 96 9.47 13.05 29.23
N TRP A 97 8.25 12.53 29.11
CA TRP A 97 7.43 12.19 30.26
C TRP A 97 8.07 11.11 31.16
N SER A 98 8.81 10.16 30.59
CA SER A 98 9.48 9.12 31.38
C SER A 98 10.71 9.60 32.15
N ILE A 99 11.31 10.73 31.75
CA ILE A 99 12.50 11.31 32.39
C ILE A 99 12.09 12.27 33.52
N MET A 100 10.87 12.83 33.44
CA MET A 100 10.30 13.77 34.41
C MET A 100 9.61 13.04 35.56
#